data_AF-A0A8T3LSP8-F1
#
_entry.id   AF-A0A8T3LSP8-F1
#
_cell.length_a   1.000
_cell.length_b   1.000
_cell.length_c   1.000
_cell.angle_alpha   90.00
_cell.angle_beta   90.00
_cell.angle_gamma   90.00
#
_symmetry.space_group_name_H-M   'P 1'
#
loop_
_entity.id
_entity.type
_entity.pdbx_description
1 polymer ?
#
loop_
_entity_poly.entity_id
_entity_poly.type
_entity_poly.pdbx_seq_one_letter_code
_entity_poly.pdbx_strand_id
1 'polypeptide(L)'
;MRATQAQLKRYVVDLATRLWTMGADLDAEPYLVPDERGALVFEITASLPDSGVPDRALLSVSERWSVVGREFERTEYAYDLVDHPRHRRRAYHLHDADRFVAAFDVAVHEHCEERLGQPTCDHYAGDPVSDAYRGIDLLMLAWTGEPLGCDQLRCLD
;
A
#
# COMPACT_ATOMS: atom_id res chain seq x y z
N MET A 1 11.94 -3.42 10.19
CA MET A 1 12.20 -2.16 10.93
C MET A 1 11.51 -2.26 12.28
N ARG A 2 12.14 -1.77 13.36
CA ARG A 2 11.48 -1.66 14.67
C ARG A 2 11.23 -0.21 15.03
N ALA A 3 10.12 0.06 15.70
CA ALA A 3 9.73 1.39 16.10
C ALA A 3 8.96 1.40 17.42
N THR A 4 9.14 2.44 18.21
CA THR A 4 8.26 2.75 19.34
C THR A 4 6.94 3.35 18.86
N GLN A 5 5.89 3.29 19.69
CA GLN A 5 4.61 3.94 19.36
C GLN A 5 4.76 5.44 19.04
N ALA A 6 5.67 6.15 19.73
CA ALA A 6 5.91 7.57 19.47
C ALA A 6 6.57 7.81 18.10
N GLN A 7 7.46 6.91 17.65
CA GLN A 7 8.02 6.95 16.30
C GLN A 7 6.94 6.66 15.26
N LEU A 8 6.07 5.66 15.49
CA LEU A 8 4.98 5.33 14.57
C LEU A 8 3.98 6.49 14.43
N LYS A 9 3.61 7.19 15.52
CA LYS A 9 2.74 8.37 15.42
C LYS A 9 3.33 9.45 14.52
N ARG A 10 4.63 9.74 14.65
CA ARG A 10 5.31 10.71 13.78
C ARG A 10 5.36 10.21 12.33
N TYR A 11 5.69 8.94 12.15
CA TYR A 11 5.74 8.30 10.85
C TYR A 11 4.43 8.45 10.06
N VAL A 12 3.27 8.17 10.68
CA VAL A 12 1.96 8.34 10.01
C VAL A 12 1.70 9.81 9.64
N VAL A 13 2.03 10.76 10.52
CA VAL A 13 1.90 12.20 10.22
C VAL A 13 2.80 12.62 9.08
N ASP A 14 4.04 12.14 9.04
CA ASP A 14 5.00 12.45 7.99
C ASP A 14 4.56 11.87 6.62
N LEU A 15 3.97 10.66 6.60
CA LEU A 15 3.39 10.06 5.39
C LEU A 15 2.22 10.88 4.86
N ALA A 16 1.29 11.27 5.73
CA ALA A 16 0.16 12.12 5.36
C ALA A 16 0.63 13.49 4.83
N THR A 17 1.62 14.08 5.50
CA THR A 17 2.24 15.35 5.08
C THR A 17 2.88 15.23 3.71
N ARG A 18 3.54 14.10 3.41
CA ARG A 18 4.12 13.82 2.10
C ARG A 18 3.06 13.77 1.01
N LEU A 19 2.00 12.98 1.22
CA LEU A 19 0.89 12.88 0.25
C LEU A 19 0.23 14.24 0.01
N TRP A 20 -0.02 15.00 1.07
CA TRP A 20 -0.55 16.36 0.95
C TRP A 20 0.38 17.29 0.17
N THR A 21 1.71 17.21 0.40
CA THR A 21 2.71 18.00 -0.34
C THR A 21 2.75 17.63 -1.83
N MET A 22 2.40 16.39 -2.17
CA MET A 22 2.25 15.92 -3.55
C MET A 22 0.93 16.39 -4.21
N GLY A 23 0.08 17.12 -3.47
CA GLY A 23 -1.20 17.61 -3.95
C GLY A 23 -2.35 16.60 -3.80
N ALA A 24 -2.14 15.50 -3.08
CA ALA A 24 -3.21 14.57 -2.76
C ALA A 24 -4.17 15.17 -1.72
N ASP A 25 -5.45 14.87 -1.88
CA ASP A 25 -6.52 15.23 -0.97
C ASP A 25 -6.77 14.05 -0.03
N LEU A 26 -6.54 14.23 1.27
CA LEU A 26 -6.69 13.16 2.26
C LEU A 26 -8.16 12.99 2.62
N ASP A 27 -8.66 11.76 2.59
CA ASP A 27 -10.08 11.49 2.90
C ASP A 27 -10.41 11.76 4.37
N ALA A 28 -9.42 11.61 5.26
CA ALA A 28 -9.54 11.83 6.69
C ALA A 28 -8.20 12.21 7.32
N GLU A 29 -8.25 12.70 8.56
CA GLU A 29 -7.04 12.89 9.36
C GLU A 29 -6.35 11.54 9.63
N PRO A 30 -5.02 11.47 9.50
CA PRO A 30 -4.27 10.24 9.76
C PRO A 30 -4.37 9.84 11.24
N TYR A 31 -4.60 8.55 11.49
CA TYR A 31 -4.67 8.00 12.83
C TYR A 31 -3.84 6.72 12.97
N LEU A 32 -3.38 6.46 14.19
CA LEU A 32 -2.72 5.21 14.55
C LEU A 32 -3.47 4.63 15.75
N VAL A 33 -4.11 3.48 15.55
CA VAL A 33 -4.98 2.86 16.55
C VAL A 33 -4.50 1.45 16.91
N PRO A 34 -4.69 1.00 18.15
CA PRO A 34 -4.48 -0.39 18.50
C PRO A 34 -5.62 -1.25 17.95
N ASP A 35 -5.29 -2.46 17.52
CA ASP A 35 -6.27 -3.50 17.21
C ASP A 35 -6.58 -4.38 18.43
N GLU A 36 -7.45 -5.38 18.27
CA GLU A 36 -7.84 -6.31 19.34
C GLU A 36 -6.68 -7.14 19.91
N ARG A 37 -5.58 -7.29 19.16
CA ARG A 37 -4.38 -8.05 19.54
C ARG A 37 -3.25 -7.16 20.06
N GLY A 38 -3.49 -5.86 20.19
CA GLY A 38 -2.50 -4.88 20.64
C GLY A 38 -1.46 -4.49 19.59
N ALA A 39 -1.61 -4.95 18.34
CA ALA A 39 -0.86 -4.41 17.22
C ALA A 39 -1.33 -2.98 16.93
N LEU A 40 -0.46 -2.15 16.39
CA LEU A 40 -0.81 -0.81 15.94
C LEU A 40 -1.08 -0.82 14.44
N VAL A 41 -2.19 -0.22 14.03
CA VAL A 41 -2.61 -0.14 12.63
C VAL A 41 -2.90 1.30 12.23
N PHE A 42 -2.62 1.61 10.98
CA PHE A 42 -3.07 2.84 10.34
C PHE A 42 -3.50 2.56 8.90
N GLU A 43 -4.35 3.43 8.38
CA GLU A 43 -4.69 3.53 6.97
C GLU A 43 -4.75 5.02 6.60
N ILE A 44 -4.12 5.38 5.49
CA ILE A 44 -4.21 6.70 4.88
C ILE A 44 -4.77 6.50 3.48
N THR A 45 -5.96 7.05 3.24
CA THR A 45 -6.59 7.08 1.91
C THR A 45 -6.57 8.50 1.38
N ALA A 46 -6.21 8.65 0.11
CA ALA A 46 -6.11 9.94 -0.53
C ALA A 46 -6.51 9.88 -2.00
N SER A 47 -7.18 10.93 -2.47
CA SER A 47 -7.44 11.18 -3.88
C SER A 47 -6.28 11.98 -4.48
N LEU A 48 -5.67 11.48 -5.57
CA LEU A 48 -4.60 12.17 -6.28
C LEU A 48 -5.15 13.32 -7.14
N PRO A 49 -4.35 14.37 -7.39
CA PRO A 49 -4.82 15.56 -8.08
C PRO A 49 -5.22 15.31 -9.54
N ASP A 50 -6.05 16.23 -10.02
CA ASP A 50 -6.91 16.23 -11.20
C ASP A 50 -6.36 15.61 -12.50
N SER A 51 -7.25 14.91 -13.22
CA SER A 51 -7.12 14.53 -14.63
C SER A 51 -8.29 15.04 -15.50
N GLY A 52 -9.20 15.86 -14.95
CA GLY A 52 -10.34 16.45 -15.65
C GLY A 52 -11.55 15.51 -15.84
N VAL A 53 -11.61 14.39 -15.12
CA VAL A 53 -12.68 13.36 -15.19
C VAL A 53 -13.35 13.18 -13.83
N PRO A 54 -14.59 12.66 -13.79
CA PRO A 54 -15.40 12.60 -12.56
C PRO A 54 -14.79 11.71 -11.46
N ASP A 55 -14.09 10.64 -11.82
CA ASP A 55 -13.46 9.74 -10.85
C ASP A 55 -11.94 9.97 -10.82
N ARG A 56 -11.39 10.30 -9.65
CA ARG A 56 -9.96 10.56 -9.44
C ARG A 56 -9.19 9.26 -9.22
N ALA A 57 -7.88 9.29 -9.42
CA ALA A 57 -7.03 8.20 -8.94
C ALA A 57 -7.02 8.19 -7.40
N LEU A 58 -7.18 7.00 -6.82
CA LEU A 58 -7.23 6.78 -5.38
C LEU A 58 -6.00 6.01 -4.93
N LEU A 59 -5.43 6.42 -3.81
CA LEU A 59 -4.28 5.79 -3.18
C LEU A 59 -4.65 5.40 -1.74
N SER A 60 -4.38 4.16 -1.34
CA SER A 60 -4.45 3.72 0.06
C SER A 60 -3.08 3.19 0.52
N VAL A 61 -2.67 3.61 1.71
CA VAL A 61 -1.47 3.15 2.41
C VAL A 61 -1.88 2.66 3.77
N SER A 62 -1.74 1.36 4.02
CA SER A 62 -2.02 0.77 5.32
C SER A 62 -0.87 -0.12 5.77
N GLU A 63 -0.68 -0.18 7.09
CA GLU A 63 0.28 -1.08 7.71
C GLU A 63 -0.21 -1.60 9.05
N ARG A 64 0.28 -2.79 9.40
CA ARG A 64 0.10 -3.42 10.71
C ARG A 64 1.46 -3.63 11.37
N TRP A 65 1.55 -3.21 12.63
CA TRP A 65 2.76 -3.27 13.44
C TRP A 65 2.52 -4.09 14.70
N SER A 66 3.06 -5.31 14.73
CA SER A 66 2.92 -6.23 15.85
C SER A 66 3.93 -5.94 16.97
N VAL A 67 3.53 -6.23 18.21
CA VAL A 67 4.37 -5.99 19.40
C VAL A 67 5.56 -6.94 19.42
N VAL A 68 6.77 -6.39 19.61
CA VAL A 68 8.01 -7.14 19.83
C VAL A 68 8.75 -6.54 21.03
N GLY A 69 8.54 -7.14 22.20
CA GLY A 69 9.10 -6.63 23.47
C GLY A 69 8.45 -5.30 23.86
N ARG A 70 9.20 -4.19 23.77
CA ARG A 70 8.71 -2.82 24.04
C ARG A 70 8.55 -1.98 22.76
N GLU A 71 8.85 -2.56 21.63
CA GLU A 71 8.78 -1.93 20.32
C GLU A 71 7.74 -2.65 19.47
N PHE A 72 7.59 -2.18 18.24
CA PHE A 72 6.72 -2.75 17.25
C PHE A 72 7.53 -3.05 15.99
N GLU A 73 7.16 -4.12 15.29
CA GLU A 73 7.72 -4.51 14.01
C GLU A 73 6.59 -4.64 13.00
N ARG A 74 6.80 -4.11 11.79
CA ARG A 74 5.80 -4.16 10.74
C ARG A 74 5.66 -5.59 10.24
N THR A 75 4.46 -6.15 10.32
CA THR A 75 4.14 -7.52 9.88
C THR A 75 3.26 -7.56 8.65
N GLU A 76 2.50 -6.51 8.37
CA GLU A 76 1.66 -6.41 7.17
C GLU A 76 1.72 -5.02 6.58
N TYR A 77 1.55 -4.93 5.27
CA TYR A 77 1.26 -3.68 4.58
C TYR A 77 0.39 -3.94 3.35
N ALA A 78 -0.42 -2.94 3.00
CA ALA A 78 -1.09 -2.86 1.71
C ALA A 78 -0.95 -1.43 1.16
N TYR A 79 -0.32 -1.32 0.00
CA TYR A 79 -0.17 -0.08 -0.75
C TYR A 79 -0.88 -0.24 -2.07
N ASP A 80 -2.00 0.47 -2.26
CA ASP A 80 -2.90 0.30 -3.39
C ASP A 80 -3.08 1.61 -4.14
N LEU A 81 -3.05 1.52 -5.47
CA LEU A 81 -3.44 2.57 -6.41
C LEU A 81 -4.55 2.04 -7.30
N VAL A 82 -5.68 2.77 -7.33
CA VAL A 82 -6.72 2.61 -8.36
C VAL A 82 -6.78 3.89 -9.18
N ASP A 83 -6.27 3.85 -10.40
CA ASP A 83 -6.28 4.96 -11.34
C ASP A 83 -7.55 4.87 -12.19
N HIS A 84 -8.66 5.39 -11.66
CA HIS A 84 -9.95 5.44 -12.35
C HIS A 84 -9.87 6.14 -13.73
N PRO A 85 -9.20 7.29 -13.89
CA PRO A 85 -9.05 7.95 -15.18
C PRO A 85 -8.45 7.08 -16.28
N ARG A 86 -7.42 6.30 -15.95
CA ARG A 86 -6.77 5.37 -16.89
C ARG A 86 -7.30 3.95 -16.81
N HIS A 87 -8.30 3.72 -15.98
CA HIS A 87 -8.96 2.46 -15.76
C HIS A 87 -7.97 1.31 -15.48
N ARG A 88 -7.07 1.50 -14.50
CA ARG A 88 -6.00 0.56 -14.17
C ARG A 88 -5.73 0.50 -12.65
N ARG A 89 -5.06 -0.55 -12.18
CA ARG A 89 -4.72 -0.75 -10.76
C ARG A 89 -3.32 -1.31 -10.57
N ARG A 90 -2.65 -0.86 -9.50
CA ARG A 90 -1.37 -1.40 -9.03
C ARG A 90 -1.38 -1.51 -7.51
N ALA A 91 -0.95 -2.63 -6.96
CA ALA A 91 -0.84 -2.78 -5.51
C ALA A 91 0.35 -3.66 -5.08
N TYR A 92 0.82 -3.42 -3.86
CA TYR A 92 1.93 -4.14 -3.23
C TYR A 92 1.54 -4.55 -1.82
N HIS A 93 1.48 -5.86 -1.56
CA HIS A 93 0.97 -6.41 -0.31
C HIS A 93 2.02 -7.29 0.38
N LEU A 94 2.07 -7.19 1.70
CA LEU A 94 2.71 -8.14 2.60
C LEU A 94 1.67 -8.61 3.60
N HIS A 95 1.53 -9.92 3.72
CA HIS A 95 0.68 -10.56 4.71
C HIS A 95 1.51 -11.24 5.80
N ASP A 96 0.92 -11.33 6.99
CA ASP A 96 1.46 -12.13 8.08
C ASP A 96 1.46 -13.61 7.67
N ALA A 97 2.57 -14.29 7.96
CA ALA A 97 3.02 -15.48 7.26
C ALA A 97 2.09 -16.69 7.43
N ASP A 98 1.41 -16.81 8.58
CA ASP A 98 0.73 -18.05 8.98
C ASP A 98 -0.38 -18.50 8.01
N ARG A 99 -1.08 -17.56 7.37
CA ARG A 99 -2.17 -17.90 6.44
C ARG A 99 -1.76 -17.82 4.97
N PHE A 100 -0.95 -16.84 4.60
CA PHE A 100 -0.67 -16.57 3.18
C PHE A 100 0.45 -17.46 2.63
N VAL A 101 1.50 -17.71 3.43
CA VAL A 101 2.58 -18.64 3.06
C VAL A 101 2.03 -20.06 2.87
N ALA A 102 1.06 -20.46 3.68
CA ALA A 102 0.43 -21.78 3.56
C ALA A 102 -0.31 -21.99 2.22
N ALA A 103 -0.80 -20.92 1.58
CA ALA A 103 -1.56 -20.98 0.34
C ALA A 103 -0.71 -20.66 -0.91
N PHE A 104 0.24 -19.73 -0.81
CA PHE A 104 0.96 -19.18 -1.96
C PHE A 104 2.49 -19.31 -1.87
N ASP A 105 3.02 -19.93 -0.80
CA ASP A 105 4.45 -20.10 -0.51
C ASP A 105 5.26 -18.78 -0.40
N VAL A 106 4.58 -17.64 -0.49
CA VAL A 106 5.16 -16.29 -0.33
C VAL A 106 4.28 -15.45 0.58
N ALA A 107 4.88 -14.55 1.35
CA ALA A 107 4.16 -13.58 2.18
C ALA A 107 3.94 -12.24 1.45
N VAL A 108 4.66 -12.02 0.36
CA VAL A 108 4.64 -10.78 -0.43
C VAL A 108 4.13 -11.09 -1.83
N HIS A 109 3.22 -10.25 -2.30
CA HIS A 109 2.73 -10.32 -3.66
C HIS A 109 2.32 -8.93 -4.14
N GLU A 110 1.98 -8.86 -5.41
CA GLU A 110 1.51 -7.64 -6.05
C GLU A 110 0.20 -7.91 -6.79
N HIS A 111 -0.59 -6.86 -6.95
CA HIS A 111 -1.68 -6.83 -7.92
C HIS A 111 -1.34 -5.86 -9.05
N CYS A 112 -1.70 -6.22 -10.26
CA CYS A 112 -1.48 -5.41 -11.45
C CYS A 112 -2.59 -5.65 -12.46
N GLU A 113 -3.25 -4.57 -12.85
CA GLU A 113 -4.35 -4.57 -13.82
C GLU A 113 -4.12 -3.42 -14.81
N GLU A 114 -3.62 -3.71 -16.02
CA GLU A 114 -3.57 -2.72 -17.12
C GLU A 114 -4.98 -2.27 -17.52
N ARG A 115 -5.98 -3.12 -17.24
CA ARG A 115 -7.41 -2.82 -17.36
C ARG A 115 -8.08 -3.26 -16.07
N LEU A 116 -8.64 -2.30 -15.34
CA LEU A 116 -9.28 -2.53 -14.06
C LEU A 116 -10.43 -3.55 -14.20
N GLY A 117 -10.46 -4.51 -13.29
CA GLY A 117 -11.38 -5.65 -13.30
C GLY A 117 -11.00 -6.76 -14.28
N GLN A 118 -9.84 -6.68 -14.95
CA GLN A 118 -9.33 -7.68 -15.89
C GLN A 118 -7.87 -8.02 -15.60
N PRO A 119 -7.56 -8.55 -14.39
CA PRO A 119 -6.21 -9.05 -14.12
C PRO A 119 -5.88 -10.24 -15.02
N THR A 120 -4.64 -10.30 -15.52
CA THR A 120 -4.12 -11.54 -16.14
C THR A 120 -3.99 -12.65 -15.09
N CYS A 121 -3.56 -12.28 -13.88
CA CYS A 121 -3.39 -13.16 -12.73
C CYS A 121 -3.88 -12.44 -11.46
N ASP A 122 -4.50 -13.20 -10.55
CA ASP A 122 -5.02 -12.63 -9.29
C ASP A 122 -3.87 -12.15 -8.39
N HIS A 123 -2.75 -12.88 -8.35
CA HIS A 123 -1.56 -12.53 -7.59
C HIS A 123 -0.30 -12.65 -8.45
N TYR A 124 0.57 -11.65 -8.33
CA TYR A 124 1.90 -11.65 -8.94
C TYR A 124 2.98 -11.74 -7.87
N ALA A 125 4.11 -12.35 -8.21
CA ALA A 125 5.30 -12.35 -7.39
C ALA A 125 5.76 -10.91 -7.15
N GLY A 126 6.05 -10.59 -5.89
CA GLY A 126 6.52 -9.28 -5.49
C GLY A 126 7.77 -9.35 -4.64
N ASP A 127 8.49 -8.23 -4.59
CA ASP A 127 9.57 -8.02 -3.64
C ASP A 127 9.08 -7.24 -2.41
N PRO A 128 9.60 -7.54 -1.20
CA PRO A 128 9.25 -6.77 -0.01
C PRO A 128 9.53 -5.26 -0.19
N VAL A 129 8.52 -4.44 0.02
CA VAL A 129 8.65 -2.98 0.03
C VAL A 129 9.17 -2.54 1.40
N SER A 130 10.25 -1.75 1.44
CA SER A 130 10.98 -1.45 2.69
C SER A 130 10.13 -0.74 3.76
N ASP A 131 9.30 0.19 3.32
CA ASP A 131 8.49 1.10 4.15
C ASP A 131 7.43 1.79 3.26
N ALA A 132 6.45 2.45 3.88
CA ALA A 132 5.41 3.18 3.16
C ALA A 132 5.91 4.41 2.38
N TYR A 133 7.09 4.98 2.66
CA TYR A 133 7.62 6.04 1.79
C TYR A 133 7.97 5.47 0.43
N ARG A 134 8.64 4.31 0.42
CA ARG A 134 8.92 3.57 -0.82
C ARG A 134 7.63 3.09 -1.47
N GLY A 135 6.65 2.64 -0.68
CA GLY A 135 5.32 2.30 -1.16
C GLY A 135 4.67 3.44 -1.93
N ILE A 136 4.59 4.63 -1.32
CA ILE A 136 4.09 5.85 -1.97
C ILE A 136 4.86 6.14 -3.26
N ASP A 137 6.19 6.08 -3.24
CA ASP A 137 6.99 6.35 -4.45
C ASP A 137 6.69 5.38 -5.59
N LEU A 138 6.50 4.09 -5.29
CA LEU A 138 6.09 3.08 -6.27
C LEU A 138 4.70 3.37 -6.83
N LEU A 139 3.73 3.72 -5.98
CA LEU A 139 2.38 4.07 -6.42
C LEU A 139 2.37 5.35 -7.27
N MET A 140 3.17 6.36 -6.93
CA MET A 140 3.31 7.59 -7.72
C MET A 140 3.98 7.31 -9.08
N LEU A 141 4.98 6.42 -9.12
CA LEU A 141 5.57 5.94 -10.37
C LEU A 141 4.53 5.22 -11.25
N ALA A 142 3.73 4.34 -10.66
CA ALA A 142 2.65 3.65 -11.37
C ALA A 142 1.58 4.61 -11.89
N TRP A 143 1.23 5.63 -11.10
CA TRP A 143 0.22 6.62 -11.48
C TRP A 143 0.69 7.55 -12.61
N THR A 144 1.96 7.98 -12.59
CA THR A 144 2.50 8.94 -13.56
C THR A 144 3.15 8.30 -14.79
N GLY A 145 3.54 7.03 -14.71
CA GLY A 145 4.12 6.27 -15.81
C GLY A 145 3.09 5.57 -16.69
N GLU A 146 3.53 5.14 -17.88
CA GLU A 146 2.78 4.25 -18.78
C GLU A 146 3.77 3.35 -19.55
N PRO A 147 3.49 2.04 -19.74
CA PRO A 147 2.44 1.19 -19.13
C PRO A 147 2.78 0.70 -17.70
N LEU A 148 1.86 -0.02 -17.01
CA LEU A 148 2.14 -0.56 -15.65
C LEU A 148 3.12 -1.74 -15.65
N GLY A 149 3.26 -2.44 -16.79
CA GLY A 149 4.19 -3.55 -16.97
C GLY A 149 3.69 -4.85 -16.35
N CYS A 150 2.36 -5.06 -16.29
CA CYS A 150 1.79 -6.27 -15.67
C CYS A 150 2.22 -7.57 -16.38
N ASP A 151 2.55 -7.50 -17.67
CA ASP A 151 3.05 -8.62 -18.48
C ASP A 151 4.47 -9.06 -18.14
N GLN A 152 5.23 -8.22 -17.43
CA GLN A 152 6.59 -8.54 -16.96
C GLN A 152 6.60 -9.21 -15.59
N LEU A 153 5.44 -9.27 -14.93
CA LEU A 153 5.32 -9.88 -13.62
C LEU A 153 5.06 -11.38 -13.73
N ARG A 154 5.58 -12.14 -12.77
CA ARG A 154 5.39 -13.60 -12.69
C ARG A 154 4.14 -13.90 -11.87
N CYS A 155 3.23 -14.71 -12.39
CA CYS A 155 2.04 -15.14 -11.65
C CYS A 155 2.39 -16.10 -10.50
N LEU A 156 1.61 -16.01 -9.43
CA LEU A 156 1.60 -16.95 -8.31
C LEU A 156 0.29 -17.74 -8.40
N ASP A 157 0.39 -18.99 -8.86
CA ASP A 157 -0.74 -19.92 -8.98
C ASP A 157 -0.92 -20.75 -7.71
#